data_AF-A0A9R0Z398-F1
#
_entry.id   AF-A0A9R0Z398-F1
#
_cell.length_a   1.000
_cell.length_b   1.000
_cell.length_c   1.000
_cell.angle_alpha   90.00
_cell.angle_beta   90.00
_cell.angle_gamma   90.00
#
_symmetry.space_group_name_H-M   'P 1'
#
loop_
_entity.id
_entity.type
_entity.pdbx_description
1 polymer ?
#
loop_
_entity_poly.entity_id
_entity_poly.type
_entity_poly.pdbx_seq_one_letter_code
_entity_poly.pdbx_strand_id
1 'polypeptide(L)' 'MISGLQSFPGDVIHSSSYKSGKSYSGMNALVVGSGNSGMEIAYDLAAHGANTSVVIRSPVCTRTIYYF' A
#
# COMPACT_ATOMS: atom_id res chain seq x y z
N MET A 1 -11.41 12.90 -4.74
CA MET A 1 -11.23 13.26 -3.32
C MET A 1 -11.92 12.19 -2.50
N ILE A 2 -11.27 11.65 -1.45
CA ILE A 2 -11.88 10.61 -0.59
C ILE A 2 -12.64 11.33 0.53
N SER A 3 -13.96 11.16 0.59
CA SER A 3 -14.79 11.74 1.65
C SER A 3 -14.38 11.20 3.02
N GLY A 4 -14.25 12.09 4.02
CA GLY A 4 -13.84 11.71 5.38
C GLY A 4 -12.33 11.54 5.60
N LEU A 5 -11.50 11.72 4.57
CA LEU A 5 -10.05 11.56 4.68
C LEU A 5 -9.39 12.62 5.57
N GLN A 6 -9.92 13.84 5.57
CA GLN A 6 -9.39 14.95 6.37
C GLN A 6 -9.58 14.73 7.88
N SER A 7 -10.59 13.95 8.27
CA SER A 7 -10.88 13.58 9.65
C SER A 7 -10.30 12.23 10.05
N PHE A 8 -9.57 11.55 9.16
CA PHE A 8 -8.97 10.26 9.47
C PHE A 8 -7.84 10.47 10.48
N PRO A 9 -7.86 9.79 11.63
CA PRO A 9 -6.89 10.04 12.70
C PRO A 9 -5.51 9.41 12.44
N GLY A 10 -5.39 8.53 11.45
CA GLY A 10 -4.13 7.90 11.07
C GLY A 10 -3.41 8.63 9.95
N ASP A 11 -2.19 8.18 9.65
CA ASP A 11 -1.38 8.75 8.59
C ASP A 11 -1.94 8.46 7.20
N VAL A 12 -1.92 9.47 6.33
CA VAL A 12 -2.29 9.35 4.92
C VAL A 12 -1.16 9.90 4.07
N ILE A 13 -0.53 9.03 3.29
CA ILE A 13 0.56 9.40 2.38
C ILE A 13 0.33 8.86 0.97
N HIS A 14 0.84 9.57 -0.03
CA HIS A 14 0.91 9.07 -1.41
C HIS A 14 2.13 8.16 -1.59
N SER A 15 2.07 7.23 -2.55
CA SER A 15 3.17 6.29 -2.84
C SER A 15 4.50 6.98 -3.13
N SER A 16 4.49 8.18 -3.74
CA SER A 16 5.69 8.98 -3.99
C SER A 16 6.42 9.43 -2.73
N SER A 17 5.71 9.50 -1.60
CA SER A 17 6.26 9.89 -0.29
C SER A 17 6.60 8.67 0.58
N TYR A 18 6.22 7.46 0.16
CA TYR A 18 6.56 6.23 0.86
C TYR A 18 8.08 5.98 0.82
N LYS A 19 8.62 5.44 1.91
CA LYS A 19 10.06 5.16 2.05
C LYS A 19 10.35 3.72 2.47
N SER A 20 9.66 3.22 3.48
CA SER A 20 9.86 1.86 4.00
C SER A 20 8.69 1.44 4.90
N GLY A 21 8.41 0.15 4.91
CA GLY A 21 7.39 -0.49 5.74
C GLY A 21 7.78 -0.55 7.22
N LYS A 22 9.05 -0.35 7.54
CA LYS A 22 9.59 -0.45 8.91
C LYS A 22 8.90 0.50 9.89
N SER A 23 8.52 1.70 9.44
CA SER A 23 7.82 2.70 10.26
C SER A 23 6.39 2.29 10.65
N TYR A 24 5.83 1.26 9.99
CA TYR A 24 4.46 0.81 10.15
C TYR A 24 4.35 -0.57 10.81
N SER A 25 5.44 -1.08 11.39
CA SER A 25 5.45 -2.39 12.06
C SER A 25 4.40 -2.46 13.17
N GLY A 26 3.59 -3.52 13.18
CA GLY A 26 2.50 -3.72 14.13
C GLY A 26 1.27 -2.83 13.91
N MET A 27 1.28 -1.95 12.90
CA MET A 27 0.14 -1.08 12.59
C MET A 27 -0.82 -1.74 11.59
N ASN A 28 -2.06 -1.26 11.55
CA ASN A 28 -3.00 -1.59 10.47
C ASN A 28 -2.75 -0.64 9.28
N ALA A 29 -2.38 -1.19 8.13
CA ALA A 29 -2.04 -0.42 6.94
C ALA A 29 -2.99 -0.74 5.78
N LEU A 30 -3.55 0.30 5.16
CA LEU A 30 -4.42 0.17 4.00
C LEU A 30 -3.75 0.77 2.75
N VAL A 31 -3.46 -0.07 1.77
CA VAL A 31 -2.97 0.35 0.46
C VAL A 31 -4.14 0.51 -0.51
N VAL A 32 -4.29 1.70 -1.09
CA VAL A 32 -5.33 1.99 -2.08
C VAL A 32 -4.73 1.98 -3.48
N GLY A 33 -5.12 1.00 -4.29
CA GLY A 33 -4.63 0.81 -5.65
C GLY A 33 -3.68 -0.38 -5.81
N SER A 34 -3.66 -0.93 -7.02
CA SER A 34 -2.98 -2.19 -7.37
C SER A 34 -2.04 -2.05 -8.57
N GLY A 35 -1.48 -0.85 -8.79
CA GLY A 35 -0.34 -0.69 -9.70
C GLY A 35 0.93 -1.30 -9.09
N ASN A 36 2.03 -1.35 -9.85
CA ASN A 36 3.30 -1.93 -9.39
C ASN A 36 3.71 -1.39 -8.01
N SER A 37 3.74 -0.05 -7.87
CA SER A 37 4.09 0.58 -6.60
C SER A 37 3.15 0.21 -5.46
N GLY A 38 1.84 0.08 -5.71
CA GLY A 38 0.88 -0.32 -4.69
C GLY A 38 1.14 -1.75 -4.19
N MET A 39 1.43 -2.67 -5.11
CA MET A 39 1.74 -4.06 -4.75
C MET A 39 3.09 -4.18 -4.03
N GLU A 40 4.12 -3.46 -4.48
CA GLU A 40 5.43 -3.42 -3.82
C GLU A 40 5.35 -2.83 -2.41
N ILE A 41 4.60 -1.75 -2.23
CA ILE A 41 4.35 -1.14 -0.91
C ILE A 41 3.58 -2.11 0.00
N ALA A 42 2.53 -2.76 -0.51
CA ALA A 42 1.76 -3.72 0.26
C ALA A 42 2.64 -4.89 0.73
N TYR A 43 3.51 -5.38 -0.16
CA TYR A 43 4.49 -6.41 0.18
C TYR A 43 5.48 -5.92 1.24
N ASP A 44 6.09 -4.75 1.06
CA ASP A 44 7.08 -4.19 1.99
C ASP A 44 6.49 -3.94 3.39
N LEU A 45 5.25 -3.45 3.47
CA LEU A 45 4.51 -3.31 4.73
C LEU A 45 4.31 -4.66 5.44
N ALA A 46 3.82 -5.67 4.71
CA ALA A 46 3.60 -7.00 5.27
C ALA A 46 4.91 -7.66 5.71
N ALA A 47 5.98 -7.52 4.92
CA ALA A 47 7.31 -8.03 5.24
C ALA A 47 7.91 -7.40 6.52
N HIS A 48 7.54 -6.15 6.82
CA HIS A 48 7.94 -5.44 8.03
C HIS A 48 6.96 -5.60 9.21
N GLY A 49 5.98 -6.50 9.10
CA GLY A 49 5.08 -6.86 10.20
C GLY A 49 3.91 -5.90 10.41
N ALA A 50 3.55 -5.09 9.41
CA ALA A 50 2.27 -4.38 9.40
C ALA A 50 1.13 -5.37 9.08
N ASN A 51 -0.05 -5.12 9.65
CA ASN A 51 -1.28 -5.80 9.24
C ASN A 51 -1.85 -5.11 8.00
N THR A 52 -1.44 -5.60 6.82
CA THR A 52 -1.66 -4.93 5.54
C THR A 52 -2.95 -5.40 4.85
N SER A 53 -3.75 -4.45 4.37
CA SER A 53 -4.93 -4.66 3.51
C SER A 53 -4.78 -3.88 2.21
N VAL A 54 -5.36 -4.39 1.12
CA VAL A 54 -5.32 -3.75 -0.21
C VAL A 54 -6.73 -3.54 -0.73
N VAL A 55 -7.04 -2.31 -1.16
CA VAL A 55 -8.29 -1.98 -1.84
C VAL A 55 -8.04 -1.80 -3.33
N ILE A 56 -8.82 -2.53 -4.12
CA ILE A 56 -8.69 -2.61 -5.57
C ILE A 56 -10.04 -2.25 -6.19
N ARG A 57 -10.09 -1.16 -6.95
CA ARG A 57 -11.34 -0.70 -7.60
C ARG A 57 -11.56 -1.34 -8.97
N SER A 58 -10.49 -1.66 -9.68
CA SER A 58 -10.53 -2.10 -11.07
C SER A 58 -9.75 -3.40 -11.23
N PRO A 59 -10.11 -4.25 -12.22
CA PRO A 59 -9.42 -5.52 -12.44
C PRO A 59 -7.90 -5.31 -12.54
N VAL A 60 -7.15 -6.16 -11.85
CA VAL A 60 -5.68 -6.12 -11.87
C VAL A 60 -5.19 -6.95 -13.04
N CYS A 61 -4.38 -6.34 -13.91
CA CYS A 61 -3.61 -7.08 -14.89
C CYS A 61 -2.17 -7.20 -14.37
N THR A 62 -1.80 -8.38 -13.87
CA THR A 62 -0.44 -8.67 -13.44
C THR A 62 0.36 -9.18 -14.63
N ARG A 63 1.46 -8.48 -14.97
CA ARG A 63 2.45 -8.98 -15.94
C ARG A 63 3.72 -9.34 -15.19
N THR A 64 3.93 -10.63 -14.96
CA THR A 64 5.20 -11.14 -14.44
C THR A 64 6.23 -11.13 -15.58
N ILE A 65 7.32 -10.39 -15.39
CA ILE A 65 8.45 -10.39 -16.32
C ILE A 65 9.53 -11.27 -15.70
N TYR A 66 9.85 -12.37 -16.37
CA TYR A 66 11.00 -13.20 -16.01
C TYR A 66 12.24 -12.64 -16.71
N TYR A 67 13.26 -12.29 -15.95
CA TYR A 67 14.60 -12.06 -16.48
C TYR A 67 15.37 -13.38 -16.36
N PHE A 68 15.83 -13.92 -17.49
CA PHE A 68 16.70 -15.09 -17.56
C PHE A 68 18.17 -14.66 -17.46
#